data_AF-R5YTC2-F1
#
_entry.id   AF-R5YTC2-F1
#
_cell.length_a   1.000
_cell.length_b   1.000
_cell.length_c   1.000
_cell.angle_alpha   90.00
_cell.angle_beta   90.00
_cell.angle_gamma   90.00
#
_symmetry.space_group_name_H-M   'P 1'
#
loop_
_entity.id
_entity.type
_entity.pdbx_description
1 polymer ?
#
loop_
_entity_poly.entity_id
_entity_poly.type
_entity_poly.pdbx_seq_one_letter_code
_entity_poly.pdbx_strand_id
1 'polypeptide(L)'
;MTGLELRKNRVDALLGPGLNIHRSPLNGRNFEYISEDPLLTGKMGAAQIIGLGIAGSTGTIKHFSTNNQEAHRHEVEAVVSVRALREIYFRGYEISVKEGQARSVMTTYGPMNGLWTSGNYDLNTIVLRKDWGFEGIVMSDWWAKANTEGEPSDMKNHAAMVMAQNDLFMVTSDASDQTQDNLVEALADGRITRGQLQRNAKNILGFILKSPAMLYEMDMISEEELEDRKGDTEEDAAIDDIIYYESDEKGDVYIPGKDWDTQMGATIVFGINVESAEYDIEITARSPLGELSQLPITLYCDNVFKEMISFRGSQGEWFTDKREFGTLLGPSCHYIKIYFGATGLEIDNITLRYRKRVPGFDD
;
A
#
# COMPACT_ATOMS: atom_id res chain seq x y z
N MET A 1 17.73 7.89 10.32
CA MET A 1 18.05 7.60 8.91
C MET A 1 16.79 7.25 8.15
N THR A 2 16.08 6.17 8.48
CA THR A 2 14.83 5.79 7.81
C THR A 2 13.80 6.93 7.69
N GLY A 3 13.60 7.73 8.75
CA GLY A 3 12.70 8.89 8.66
C GLY A 3 13.10 9.92 7.60
N LEU A 4 14.40 10.14 7.37
CA LEU A 4 14.88 11.04 6.31
C LEU A 4 14.66 10.42 4.93
N GLU A 5 14.88 9.12 4.77
CA GLU A 5 14.60 8.41 3.52
C GLU A 5 13.11 8.48 3.16
N LEU A 6 12.22 8.32 4.13
CA LEU A 6 10.78 8.48 3.89
C LEU A 6 10.44 9.87 3.36
N ARG A 7 11.02 10.93 3.94
CA ARG A 7 10.80 12.30 3.45
C ARG A 7 11.32 12.53 2.06
N LYS A 8 12.53 12.06 1.76
CA LYS A 8 13.10 12.15 0.40
C LYS A 8 12.25 11.42 -0.63
N ASN A 9 11.56 10.36 -0.24
CA ASN A 9 10.67 9.60 -1.13
C ASN A 9 9.19 10.02 -1.01
N ARG A 10 8.88 11.18 -0.40
CA ARG A 10 7.51 11.70 -0.25
C ARG A 10 6.53 10.71 0.40
N VAL A 11 7.00 9.91 1.36
CA VAL A 11 6.19 8.95 2.12
C VAL A 11 5.82 9.54 3.49
N ASP A 12 4.51 9.69 3.76
CA ASP A 12 4.03 10.29 5.01
C ASP A 12 4.21 9.39 6.24
N ALA A 13 3.99 8.09 6.07
CA ALA A 13 4.09 7.11 7.15
C ALA A 13 4.67 5.78 6.68
N LEU A 14 5.63 5.26 7.45
CA LEU A 14 6.11 3.90 7.29
C LEU A 14 5.11 2.92 7.87
N LEU A 15 4.84 1.82 7.17
CA LEU A 15 3.96 0.75 7.66
C LEU A 15 4.74 -0.21 8.57
N GLY A 16 5.14 0.33 9.71
CA GLY A 16 5.84 -0.34 10.80
C GLY A 16 6.09 0.65 11.95
N PRO A 17 6.53 0.17 13.13
CA PRO A 17 6.98 -1.19 13.43
C PRO A 17 5.89 -2.25 13.57
N GLY A 18 6.30 -3.51 13.33
CA GLY A 18 5.56 -4.70 13.73
C GLY A 18 5.76 -5.00 15.23
N LEU A 19 4.67 -5.01 16.02
CA LEU A 19 4.68 -5.12 17.48
C LEU A 19 3.93 -6.36 17.99
N ASN A 20 3.56 -7.30 17.12
CA ASN A 20 2.96 -8.55 17.56
C ASN A 20 3.97 -9.39 18.34
N ILE A 21 3.51 -10.01 19.42
CA ILE A 21 4.34 -10.86 20.30
C ILE A 21 4.78 -12.14 19.57
N HIS A 22 6.02 -12.59 19.81
CA HIS A 22 6.49 -13.92 19.42
C HIS A 22 5.82 -15.00 20.29
N ARG A 23 4.51 -15.23 20.08
CA ARG A 23 3.74 -16.23 20.84
C ARG A 23 4.25 -17.66 20.61
N SER A 24 4.67 -17.93 19.38
CA SER A 24 5.19 -19.22 18.94
C SER A 24 6.39 -18.99 18.03
N PRO A 25 7.47 -19.79 18.14
CA PRO A 25 8.64 -19.64 17.28
C PRO A 25 8.35 -19.97 15.80
N LEU A 26 7.22 -20.64 15.52
CA LEU A 26 6.85 -21.08 14.16
C LEU A 26 6.07 -20.03 13.36
N ASN A 27 5.75 -18.88 13.95
CA ASN A 27 5.04 -17.84 13.21
C ASN A 27 5.93 -17.25 12.10
N GLY A 28 5.41 -17.25 10.87
CA GLY A 28 6.18 -16.87 9.67
C GLY A 28 6.65 -15.42 9.64
N ARG A 29 6.05 -14.53 10.44
CA ARG A 29 6.41 -13.11 10.54
C ARG A 29 7.17 -12.73 11.82
N ASN A 30 7.68 -13.70 12.57
CA ASN A 30 8.53 -13.38 13.73
C ASN A 30 9.76 -12.52 13.37
N PHE A 31 10.28 -12.63 12.14
CA PHE A 31 11.46 -11.87 11.72
C PHE A 31 11.24 -10.35 11.66
N GLU A 32 9.99 -9.88 11.52
CA GLU A 32 9.64 -8.45 11.47
C GLU A 32 9.11 -7.93 12.82
N TYR A 33 8.95 -8.82 13.80
CA TYR A 33 8.53 -8.51 15.16
C TYR A 33 9.72 -8.48 16.11
N ILE A 34 9.52 -7.97 17.32
CA ILE A 34 10.63 -7.61 18.21
C ILE A 34 10.94 -8.72 19.21
N SER A 35 9.94 -9.20 19.96
CA SER A 35 10.18 -10.14 21.06
C SER A 35 8.93 -10.91 21.48
N GLU A 36 9.13 -11.95 22.28
CA GLU A 36 8.07 -12.57 23.09
C GLU A 36 7.71 -11.71 24.32
N ASP A 37 8.58 -10.77 24.71
CA ASP A 37 8.38 -9.89 25.86
C ASP A 37 7.70 -8.56 25.46
N PRO A 38 6.58 -8.18 26.11
CA PRO A 38 5.84 -6.97 25.75
C PRO A 38 6.54 -5.67 26.15
N LEU A 39 7.39 -5.67 27.18
CA LEU A 39 8.10 -4.46 27.60
C LEU A 39 9.19 -4.13 26.59
N LEU A 40 10.00 -5.11 26.20
CA LEU A 40 11.03 -4.96 25.17
C LEU A 40 10.41 -4.54 23.84
N THR A 41 9.33 -5.22 23.43
CA THR A 41 8.57 -4.87 22.21
C THR A 41 8.08 -3.44 22.26
N GLY A 42 7.46 -3.01 23.36
CA GLY A 42 6.96 -1.65 23.52
C GLY A 42 8.06 -0.58 23.52
N LYS A 43 9.16 -0.80 24.25
CA LYS A 43 10.26 0.17 24.33
C LYS A 43 10.98 0.34 23.00
N MET A 44 11.22 -0.75 22.29
CA MET A 44 11.81 -0.71 20.95
C MET A 44 10.85 -0.06 19.95
N GLY A 45 9.55 -0.40 19.99
CA GLY A 45 8.52 0.25 19.18
C GLY A 45 8.46 1.76 19.40
N ALA A 46 8.41 2.21 20.65
CA ALA A 46 8.43 3.62 21.01
C ALA A 46 9.71 4.33 20.51
N ALA A 47 10.88 3.71 20.66
CA ALA A 47 12.14 4.27 20.16
C ALA A 47 12.15 4.42 18.63
N GLN A 48 11.58 3.46 17.90
CA GLN A 48 11.46 3.56 16.44
C GLN A 48 10.52 4.69 16.02
N ILE A 49 9.35 4.83 16.66
CA ILE A 49 8.43 5.94 16.38
C ILE A 49 9.08 7.29 16.66
N ILE A 50 9.75 7.44 17.81
CA ILE A 50 10.49 8.68 18.14
C ILE A 50 11.57 8.94 17.09
N GLY A 51 12.32 7.92 16.68
CA GLY A 51 13.37 8.04 15.68
C GLY A 51 12.87 8.50 14.30
N LEU A 52 11.71 8.02 13.87
CA LEU A 52 11.04 8.52 12.65
C LEU A 52 10.57 9.96 12.83
N GLY A 53 9.99 10.27 14.00
CA GLY A 53 9.48 11.59 14.36
C GLY A 53 10.52 12.71 14.34
N ILE A 54 11.81 12.40 14.60
CA ILE A 54 12.91 13.38 14.51
C ILE A 54 13.00 14.00 13.11
N ALA A 55 12.72 13.22 12.06
CA ALA A 55 12.70 13.72 10.69
C ALA A 55 11.36 14.40 10.32
N GLY A 56 10.33 14.29 11.16
CA GLY A 56 8.96 14.74 10.85
C GLY A 56 8.11 13.71 10.10
N SER A 57 8.64 12.50 9.87
CA SER A 57 7.83 11.34 9.42
C SER A 57 7.27 10.58 10.63
N THR A 58 6.43 9.57 10.39
CA THR A 58 5.90 8.70 11.45
C THR A 58 5.91 7.24 11.03
N GLY A 59 5.75 6.35 12.00
CA GLY A 59 5.40 4.95 11.76
C GLY A 59 3.92 4.68 12.02
N THR A 60 3.44 3.59 11.45
CA THR A 60 2.15 2.95 11.71
C THR A 60 2.39 1.67 12.50
N ILE A 61 2.10 1.68 13.81
CA ILE A 61 2.30 0.51 14.65
C ILE A 61 1.29 -0.59 14.28
N LYS A 62 1.76 -1.82 14.07
CA LYS A 62 0.95 -2.90 13.50
C LYS A 62 1.33 -4.29 14.04
N HIS A 63 0.50 -5.31 13.93
CA HIS A 63 -0.89 -5.33 13.49
C HIS A 63 -1.77 -5.45 14.75
N PHE A 64 -2.61 -4.45 14.98
CA PHE A 64 -3.40 -4.26 16.20
C PHE A 64 -4.70 -5.08 16.15
N SER A 65 -4.83 -6.22 16.80
CA SER A 65 -3.84 -6.90 17.66
C SER A 65 -3.82 -8.42 17.42
N THR A 66 -3.03 -9.16 18.19
CA THR A 66 -3.04 -10.65 18.21
C THR A 66 -2.75 -11.36 16.89
N ASN A 67 -2.09 -10.70 15.94
CA ASN A 67 -1.62 -11.31 14.69
C ASN A 67 -0.35 -12.15 14.89
N ASN A 68 -0.47 -13.29 15.57
CA ASN A 68 0.67 -14.12 15.98
C ASN A 68 0.74 -15.47 15.25
N GLN A 69 -0.02 -15.64 14.17
CA GLN A 69 -0.05 -16.84 13.33
C GLN A 69 -0.43 -16.47 11.90
N GLU A 70 0.46 -16.72 10.94
CA GLU A 70 0.17 -16.46 9.52
C GLU A 70 -0.83 -17.43 8.89
N ALA A 71 -0.83 -18.68 9.33
CA ALA A 71 -1.75 -19.69 8.80
C ALA A 71 -3.20 -19.29 9.12
N HIS A 72 -4.00 -19.08 8.06
CA HIS A 72 -5.39 -18.63 8.13
C HIS A 72 -5.56 -17.30 8.88
N ARG A 73 -4.62 -16.36 8.75
CA ARG A 73 -4.64 -15.09 9.51
C ARG A 73 -5.91 -14.23 9.31
N HIS A 74 -6.68 -14.47 8.25
CA HIS A 74 -7.94 -13.79 7.97
C HIS A 74 -9.13 -14.40 8.73
N GLU A 75 -9.04 -15.68 9.14
CA GLU A 75 -10.13 -16.43 9.77
C GLU A 75 -9.81 -16.91 11.19
N VAL A 76 -8.53 -17.09 11.54
CA VAL A 76 -8.13 -17.69 12.81
C VAL A 76 -8.49 -16.76 13.97
N GLU A 77 -9.35 -17.25 14.86
CA GLU A 77 -9.78 -16.47 16.01
C GLU A 77 -8.76 -16.52 17.15
N ALA A 78 -8.33 -15.33 17.57
CA ALA A 78 -7.59 -15.16 18.81
C ALA A 78 -8.56 -15.16 20.01
N VAL A 79 -8.77 -16.34 20.62
CA VAL A 79 -9.53 -16.49 21.86
C VAL A 79 -8.60 -16.26 23.06
N VAL A 80 -8.68 -15.08 23.69
CA VAL A 80 -7.72 -14.62 24.68
C VAL A 80 -8.41 -13.92 25.85
N SER A 81 -7.98 -14.24 27.07
CA SER A 81 -8.49 -13.57 28.27
C SER A 81 -8.12 -12.07 28.30
N VAL A 82 -8.99 -11.24 28.86
CA VAL A 82 -8.75 -9.79 29.00
C VAL A 82 -7.43 -9.50 29.70
N ARG A 83 -7.05 -10.30 30.70
CA ARG A 83 -5.76 -10.16 31.40
C ARG A 83 -4.58 -10.33 30.44
N ALA A 84 -4.57 -11.41 29.67
CA ALA A 84 -3.48 -11.66 28.72
C ALA A 84 -3.46 -10.63 27.58
N LEU A 85 -4.63 -10.18 27.12
CA LEU A 85 -4.72 -9.07 26.16
C LEU A 85 -4.04 -7.82 26.71
N ARG A 86 -4.43 -7.37 27.90
CA ARG A 86 -3.92 -6.14 28.53
C ARG A 86 -2.44 -6.22 28.91
N GLU A 87 -2.01 -7.33 29.51
CA GLU A 87 -0.65 -7.48 30.05
C GLU A 87 0.38 -7.86 28.97
N ILE A 88 -0.02 -8.58 27.92
CA ILE A 88 0.89 -9.13 26.89
C ILE A 88 0.63 -8.49 25.52
N TYR A 89 -0.50 -8.78 24.90
CA TYR A 89 -0.70 -8.50 23.47
C TYR A 89 -0.89 -7.01 23.15
N PHE A 90 -1.49 -6.25 24.07
CA PHE A 90 -1.73 -4.81 23.92
C PHE A 90 -0.58 -3.96 24.46
N ARG A 91 0.24 -4.51 25.37
CA ARG A 91 1.17 -3.72 26.17
C ARG A 91 2.25 -3.04 25.34
N GLY A 92 2.73 -3.67 24.27
CA GLY A 92 3.67 -3.04 23.33
C GLY A 92 3.07 -1.83 22.59
N TYR A 93 1.81 -1.93 22.18
CA TYR A 93 1.06 -0.84 21.55
C TYR A 93 0.79 0.30 22.53
N GLU A 94 0.39 -0.01 23.77
CA GLU A 94 0.17 0.99 24.81
C GLU A 94 1.43 1.83 25.06
N ILE A 95 2.59 1.18 25.19
CA ILE A 95 3.87 1.87 25.39
C ILE A 95 4.20 2.73 24.16
N SER A 96 3.99 2.22 22.95
CA SER A 96 4.27 2.96 21.72
C SER A 96 3.35 4.17 21.55
N VAL A 97 2.09 4.10 21.99
CA VAL A 97 1.16 5.22 22.02
C VAL A 97 1.57 6.25 23.08
N LYS A 98 1.75 5.82 24.33
CA LYS A 98 1.94 6.75 25.47
C LYS A 98 3.34 7.35 25.55
N GLU A 99 4.36 6.55 25.27
CA GLU A 99 5.76 6.98 25.35
C GLU A 99 6.32 7.35 23.99
N GLY A 100 5.99 6.56 22.96
CA GLY A 100 6.45 6.80 21.59
C GLY A 100 5.68 7.89 20.86
N GLN A 101 4.51 8.29 21.37
CA GLN A 101 3.60 9.25 20.71
C GLN A 101 3.17 8.77 19.31
N ALA A 102 2.97 7.45 19.16
CA ALA A 102 2.44 6.89 17.92
C ALA A 102 1.12 7.57 17.56
N ARG A 103 0.98 7.93 16.27
CA ARG A 103 -0.19 8.64 15.72
C ARG A 103 -0.82 7.94 14.53
N SER A 104 -0.37 6.73 14.23
CA SER A 104 -0.93 5.84 13.21
C SER A 104 -0.87 4.40 13.71
N VAL A 105 -1.98 3.67 13.56
CA VAL A 105 -2.15 2.27 13.96
C VAL A 105 -2.77 1.52 12.80
N MET A 106 -2.33 0.29 12.54
CA MET A 106 -2.96 -0.61 11.58
C MET A 106 -3.53 -1.82 12.31
N THR A 107 -4.82 -2.12 12.12
CA THR A 107 -5.45 -3.32 12.69
C THR A 107 -5.00 -4.60 11.97
N THR A 108 -5.42 -5.78 12.42
CA THR A 108 -5.07 -7.04 11.75
C THR A 108 -6.22 -7.60 10.90
N TYR A 109 -5.93 -8.66 10.17
CA TYR A 109 -6.84 -9.43 9.33
C TYR A 109 -7.92 -10.21 10.06
N GLY A 110 -7.59 -10.82 11.20
CA GLY A 110 -8.43 -11.82 11.85
C GLY A 110 -9.27 -11.32 13.04
N PRO A 111 -10.13 -12.18 13.59
CA PRO A 111 -10.92 -11.88 14.77
C PRO A 111 -10.17 -12.06 16.09
N MET A 112 -10.57 -11.25 17.07
CA MET A 112 -10.16 -11.34 18.48
C MET A 112 -11.42 -11.43 19.34
N ASN A 113 -11.63 -12.59 19.98
CA ASN A 113 -12.84 -12.91 20.75
C ASN A 113 -14.15 -12.58 19.98
N GLY A 114 -14.30 -13.14 18.78
CA GLY A 114 -15.52 -13.06 17.96
C GLY A 114 -15.66 -11.85 17.05
N LEU A 115 -14.81 -10.83 17.19
CA LEU A 115 -14.87 -9.60 16.38
C LEU A 115 -13.59 -9.37 15.59
N TRP A 116 -13.72 -9.16 14.28
CA TRP A 116 -12.63 -8.71 13.41
C TRP A 116 -12.06 -7.39 13.91
N THR A 117 -10.75 -7.30 14.00
CA THR A 117 -10.11 -6.18 14.72
C THR A 117 -10.36 -4.81 14.09
N SER A 118 -10.53 -4.73 12.77
CA SER A 118 -10.94 -3.52 12.04
C SER A 118 -12.36 -3.04 12.45
N GLY A 119 -13.26 -3.96 12.80
CA GLY A 119 -14.63 -3.69 13.28
C GLY A 119 -14.80 -3.74 14.79
N ASN A 120 -13.72 -3.85 15.58
CA ASN A 120 -13.80 -4.07 17.02
C ASN A 120 -13.80 -2.75 17.81
N TYR A 121 -14.99 -2.34 18.31
CA TYR A 121 -15.16 -1.09 19.06
C TYR A 121 -14.41 -1.07 20.39
N ASP A 122 -14.38 -2.19 21.12
CA ASP A 122 -13.68 -2.27 22.39
C ASP A 122 -12.16 -2.12 22.19
N LEU A 123 -11.63 -2.64 21.10
CA LEU A 123 -10.22 -2.47 20.73
C LEU A 123 -9.90 -1.03 20.31
N ASN A 124 -10.58 -0.52 19.28
CA ASN A 124 -10.20 0.72 18.59
C ASN A 124 -10.72 1.98 19.29
N THR A 125 -11.81 1.89 20.04
CA THR A 125 -12.40 3.02 20.76
C THR A 125 -12.17 2.94 22.26
N ILE A 126 -12.51 1.84 22.93
CA ILE A 126 -12.36 1.76 24.39
C ILE A 126 -10.89 1.70 24.78
N VAL A 127 -10.16 0.67 24.35
CA VAL A 127 -8.76 0.47 24.72
C VAL A 127 -7.87 1.57 24.13
N LEU A 128 -7.85 1.69 22.80
CA LEU A 128 -6.89 2.57 22.13
C LEU A 128 -7.13 4.06 22.45
N ARG A 129 -8.38 4.52 22.40
CA ARG A 129 -8.67 5.95 22.49
C ARG A 129 -9.09 6.38 23.89
N LYS A 130 -10.01 5.68 24.56
CA LYS A 130 -10.46 6.07 25.91
C LYS A 130 -9.44 5.73 27.00
N ASP A 131 -8.86 4.52 26.97
CA ASP A 131 -7.92 4.11 28.02
C ASP A 131 -6.51 4.67 27.81
N TRP A 132 -6.06 4.81 26.56
CA TRP A 132 -4.70 5.27 26.26
C TRP A 132 -4.59 6.70 25.75
N GLY A 133 -5.69 7.34 25.36
CA GLY A 133 -5.68 8.72 24.88
C GLY A 133 -5.13 8.86 23.46
N PHE A 134 -5.22 7.83 22.61
CA PHE A 134 -4.79 7.92 21.22
C PHE A 134 -5.63 8.93 20.41
N GLU A 135 -4.97 9.85 19.71
CA GLU A 135 -5.60 10.89 18.89
C GLU A 135 -5.30 10.77 17.39
N GLY A 136 -4.58 9.71 17.00
CA GLY A 136 -4.15 9.49 15.63
C GLY A 136 -5.20 8.80 14.75
N ILE A 137 -4.71 8.22 13.65
CA ILE A 137 -5.51 7.41 12.72
C ILE A 137 -5.37 5.92 12.99
N VAL A 138 -6.45 5.20 12.74
CA VAL A 138 -6.50 3.74 12.66
C VAL A 138 -6.83 3.37 11.22
N MET A 139 -6.01 2.52 10.60
CA MET A 139 -6.28 1.95 9.28
C MET A 139 -6.47 0.43 9.38
N SER A 140 -7.21 -0.14 8.45
CA SER A 140 -7.26 -1.59 8.32
C SER A 140 -5.94 -2.13 7.76
N ASP A 141 -5.68 -3.42 7.99
CA ASP A 141 -4.77 -4.17 7.11
C ASP A 141 -5.37 -4.22 5.68
N TRP A 142 -4.56 -4.52 4.67
CA TRP A 142 -5.02 -4.46 3.27
C TRP A 142 -6.11 -5.49 2.99
N TRP A 143 -7.29 -5.07 2.55
CA TRP A 143 -8.44 -5.92 2.26
C TRP A 143 -8.95 -6.67 3.51
N ALA A 144 -8.74 -6.13 4.72
CA ALA A 144 -9.23 -6.75 5.94
C ALA A 144 -10.77 -6.75 5.99
N LYS A 145 -11.34 -7.87 6.45
CA LYS A 145 -12.79 -8.01 6.68
C LYS A 145 -13.19 -7.34 8.00
N ALA A 146 -14.47 -7.00 8.15
CA ALA A 146 -15.07 -6.55 9.41
C ALA A 146 -16.41 -7.23 9.67
N ASN A 147 -16.82 -7.36 10.93
CA ASN A 147 -18.13 -7.86 11.32
C ASN A 147 -18.77 -7.04 12.43
N THR A 148 -20.08 -7.20 12.56
CA THR A 148 -20.82 -6.86 13.78
C THR A 148 -20.94 -8.14 14.63
N GLU A 149 -21.06 -7.99 15.95
CA GLU A 149 -21.21 -9.14 16.84
C GLU A 149 -22.40 -10.03 16.42
N GLY A 150 -22.13 -11.33 16.25
CA GLY A 150 -23.13 -12.31 15.82
C GLY A 150 -23.33 -12.42 14.30
N GLU A 151 -22.72 -11.54 13.50
CA GLU A 151 -22.83 -11.52 12.04
C GLU A 151 -21.54 -12.05 11.37
N PRO A 152 -21.63 -12.58 10.13
CA PRO A 152 -20.46 -12.97 9.35
C PRO A 152 -19.57 -11.75 9.04
N SER A 153 -18.29 -12.01 8.80
CA SER A 153 -17.36 -10.98 8.34
C SER A 153 -17.46 -10.76 6.83
N ASP A 154 -17.31 -9.50 6.42
CA ASP A 154 -17.30 -9.10 5.01
C ASP A 154 -16.29 -7.95 4.86
N MET A 155 -15.55 -7.94 3.75
CA MET A 155 -14.68 -6.84 3.37
C MET A 155 -15.47 -5.55 3.13
N LYS A 156 -16.69 -5.65 2.59
CA LYS A 156 -17.56 -4.51 2.28
C LYS A 156 -18.21 -3.88 3.50
N ASN A 157 -18.03 -4.46 4.70
CA ASN A 157 -18.66 -3.98 5.93
C ASN A 157 -17.91 -2.81 6.57
N HIS A 158 -17.71 -1.73 5.80
CA HIS A 158 -17.05 -0.51 6.27
C HIS A 158 -17.87 0.20 7.35
N ALA A 159 -19.18 -0.01 7.41
CA ALA A 159 -20.03 0.50 8.49
C ALA A 159 -19.54 0.00 9.87
N ALA A 160 -19.17 -1.28 10.00
CA ALA A 160 -18.60 -1.81 11.25
C ALA A 160 -17.28 -1.13 11.61
N MET A 161 -16.41 -0.87 10.63
CA MET A 161 -15.15 -0.14 10.82
C MET A 161 -15.39 1.29 11.31
N VAL A 162 -16.35 2.00 10.71
CA VAL A 162 -16.73 3.36 11.11
C VAL A 162 -17.27 3.39 12.55
N MET A 163 -18.14 2.45 12.91
CA MET A 163 -18.65 2.32 14.28
C MET A 163 -17.51 2.12 15.27
N ALA A 164 -16.60 1.20 14.97
CA ALA A 164 -15.44 0.85 15.78
C ALA A 164 -14.40 1.99 15.90
N GLN A 165 -14.45 2.99 15.00
CA GLN A 165 -13.45 4.06 14.86
C GLN A 165 -12.12 3.56 14.27
N ASN A 166 -12.21 2.59 13.36
CA ASN A 166 -11.20 2.38 12.33
C ASN A 166 -11.45 3.41 11.23
N ASP A 167 -10.52 4.34 11.06
CA ASP A 167 -10.71 5.56 10.28
C ASP A 167 -10.59 5.34 8.78
N LEU A 168 -9.69 4.45 8.35
CA LEU A 168 -9.35 4.21 6.94
C LEU A 168 -9.47 2.73 6.60
N PHE A 169 -10.25 2.41 5.57
CA PHE A 169 -10.14 1.11 4.91
C PHE A 169 -8.98 1.16 3.91
N MET A 170 -8.11 0.17 3.98
CA MET A 170 -7.03 -0.05 3.03
C MET A 170 -7.34 -1.37 2.30
N VAL A 171 -7.48 -1.41 0.98
CA VAL A 171 -7.50 -0.29 0.02
C VAL A 171 -8.69 -0.43 -0.92
N THR A 172 -9.15 0.70 -1.43
CA THR A 172 -10.11 0.77 -2.54
C THR A 172 -9.36 0.98 -3.85
N SER A 173 -9.88 0.46 -4.94
CA SER A 173 -9.37 0.72 -6.30
C SER A 173 -9.69 2.14 -6.77
N ASP A 174 -10.80 2.72 -6.29
CA ASP A 174 -11.23 4.08 -6.60
C ASP A 174 -11.92 4.72 -5.39
N ALA A 175 -11.28 5.69 -4.75
CA ALA A 175 -11.83 6.38 -3.58
C ALA A 175 -13.08 7.24 -3.90
N SER A 176 -13.39 7.49 -5.17
CA SER A 176 -14.57 8.24 -5.59
C SER A 176 -15.82 7.37 -5.76
N ASP A 177 -15.65 6.05 -5.95
CA ASP A 177 -16.76 5.12 -6.10
C ASP A 177 -17.27 4.63 -4.74
N GLN A 178 -18.41 5.19 -4.34
CA GLN A 178 -19.10 4.89 -3.07
C GLN A 178 -19.92 3.58 -3.11
N THR A 179 -19.90 2.81 -4.20
CA THR A 179 -20.66 1.56 -4.34
C THR A 179 -19.89 0.32 -3.90
N GLN A 180 -18.61 0.48 -3.57
CA GLN A 180 -17.72 -0.60 -3.15
C GLN A 180 -18.02 -1.14 -1.74
N ASP A 181 -18.78 -0.40 -0.93
CA ASP A 181 -19.04 -0.71 0.48
C ASP A 181 -20.49 -0.43 0.92
N ASN A 182 -20.78 -0.69 2.19
CA ASN A 182 -22.11 -0.52 2.78
C ASN A 182 -22.34 0.81 3.53
N LEU A 183 -21.49 1.83 3.40
CA LEU A 183 -21.59 3.08 4.17
C LEU A 183 -22.83 3.90 3.81
N VAL A 184 -23.13 4.03 2.51
CA VAL A 184 -24.29 4.81 2.04
C VAL A 184 -25.60 4.20 2.55
N GLU A 185 -25.70 2.87 2.44
CA GLU A 185 -26.85 2.11 2.95
C GLU A 185 -26.97 2.24 4.48
N ALA A 186 -25.88 1.99 5.21
CA ALA A 186 -25.85 2.04 6.67
C ALA A 186 -26.14 3.44 7.24
N LEU A 187 -25.81 4.50 6.49
CA LEU A 187 -26.17 5.86 6.86
C LEU A 187 -27.66 6.14 6.61
N ALA A 188 -28.21 5.63 5.51
CA ALA A 188 -29.60 5.83 5.14
C ALA A 188 -30.57 5.08 6.09
N ASP A 189 -30.21 3.87 6.53
CA ASP A 189 -31.02 3.07 7.45
C ASP A 189 -30.75 3.37 8.95
N GLY A 190 -29.71 4.16 9.24
CA GLY A 190 -29.38 4.62 10.59
C GLY A 190 -28.50 3.69 11.41
N ARG A 191 -27.94 2.62 10.83
CA ARG A 191 -26.92 1.79 11.49
C ARG A 191 -25.66 2.58 11.87
N ILE A 192 -25.30 3.57 11.06
CA ILE A 192 -24.25 4.56 11.39
C ILE A 192 -24.80 5.98 11.34
N THR A 193 -24.09 6.88 12.02
CA THR A 193 -24.44 8.29 12.11
C THR A 193 -23.42 9.16 11.39
N ARG A 194 -23.86 10.32 10.88
CA ARG A 194 -22.96 11.36 10.35
C ARG A 194 -21.88 11.76 11.37
N GLY A 195 -22.20 11.74 12.67
CA GLY A 195 -21.25 12.05 13.74
C GLY A 195 -20.07 11.05 13.81
N GLN A 196 -20.31 9.76 13.56
CA GLN A 196 -19.25 8.76 13.49
C GLN A 196 -18.35 8.99 12.27
N LEU A 197 -18.93 9.30 11.11
CA LEU A 197 -18.15 9.66 9.91
C LEU A 197 -17.32 10.92 10.13
N GLN A 198 -17.90 11.97 10.71
CA GLN A 198 -17.20 13.22 11.03
C GLN A 198 -16.07 13.02 12.04
N ARG A 199 -16.27 12.14 13.02
CA ARG A 199 -15.23 11.76 13.99
C ARG A 199 -14.04 11.12 13.28
N ASN A 200 -14.29 10.14 12.40
CA ASN A 200 -13.22 9.48 11.65
C ASN A 200 -12.51 10.46 10.70
N ALA A 201 -13.27 11.29 9.98
CA ALA A 201 -12.71 12.33 9.12
C ALA A 201 -11.84 13.33 9.91
N LYS A 202 -12.23 13.70 11.13
CA LYS A 202 -11.42 14.56 12.01
C LYS A 202 -10.08 13.90 12.36
N ASN A 203 -10.07 12.59 12.63
CA ASN A 203 -8.83 11.87 12.92
C ASN A 203 -7.90 11.87 11.70
N ILE A 204 -8.45 11.59 10.51
CA ILE A 204 -7.72 11.61 9.23
C ILE A 204 -7.13 12.99 8.95
N LEU A 205 -7.94 14.05 9.02
CA LEU A 205 -7.47 15.42 8.80
C LEU A 205 -6.45 15.84 9.86
N GLY A 206 -6.64 15.45 11.12
CA GLY A 206 -5.66 15.69 12.18
C GLY A 206 -4.32 14.98 11.94
N PHE A 207 -4.33 13.84 11.26
CA PHE A 207 -3.12 13.19 10.78
C PHE A 207 -2.46 13.98 9.64
N ILE A 208 -3.21 14.23 8.56
CA ILE A 208 -2.76 14.91 7.34
C ILE A 208 -2.17 16.29 7.65
N LEU A 209 -2.79 17.08 8.53
CA LEU A 209 -2.34 18.44 8.87
C LEU A 209 -0.89 18.53 9.40
N LYS A 210 -0.29 17.40 9.78
CA LYS A 210 1.10 17.34 10.24
C LYS A 210 1.88 16.26 9.48
N SER A 211 1.49 15.92 8.26
CA SER A 211 2.17 14.95 7.42
C SER A 211 3.20 15.65 6.52
N PRO A 212 4.28 14.98 6.10
CA PRO A 212 5.22 15.50 5.11
C PRO A 212 4.55 16.09 3.86
N ALA A 213 3.57 15.40 3.26
CA ALA A 213 2.87 15.86 2.06
C ALA A 213 2.16 17.21 2.27
N MET A 214 1.50 17.38 3.41
CA MET A 214 0.79 18.60 3.73
C MET A 214 1.75 19.75 4.11
N LEU A 215 2.88 19.45 4.75
CA LEU A 215 3.93 20.44 4.99
C LEU A 215 4.53 20.92 3.66
N TYR A 216 4.68 20.02 2.69
CA TYR A 216 5.14 20.34 1.34
C TYR A 216 4.15 21.25 0.60
N GLU A 217 2.86 20.95 0.66
CA GLU A 217 1.79 21.77 0.08
C GLU A 217 1.73 23.18 0.68
N MET A 218 2.03 23.31 1.98
CA MET A 218 2.03 24.60 2.69
C MET A 218 3.34 25.38 2.57
N ASP A 219 4.32 24.92 1.78
CA ASP A 219 5.69 25.46 1.74
C ASP A 219 6.37 25.55 3.13
N MET A 220 6.03 24.62 4.02
CA MET A 220 6.54 24.49 5.39
C MET A 220 7.60 23.38 5.50
N ILE A 221 8.48 23.30 4.52
CA ILE A 221 9.56 22.31 4.39
C ILE A 221 10.94 22.98 4.54
N SER A 222 11.99 22.17 4.70
CA SER A 222 13.35 22.68 4.86
C SER A 222 13.90 23.30 3.57
N GLU A 223 14.95 24.12 3.68
CA GLU A 223 15.65 24.69 2.50
C GLU A 223 16.22 23.60 1.58
N GLU A 224 16.74 22.49 2.15
CA GLU A 224 17.20 21.32 1.38
C GLU A 224 16.04 20.71 0.56
N GLU A 225 14.87 20.51 1.18
CA GLU A 225 13.68 20.00 0.48
C GLU A 225 13.14 20.98 -0.59
N LEU A 226 13.32 22.30 -0.40
CA LEU A 226 12.96 23.30 -1.41
C LEU A 226 13.93 23.32 -2.62
N GLU A 227 15.20 23.01 -2.39
CA GLU A 227 16.19 22.85 -3.46
C GLU A 227 15.92 21.57 -4.26
N ASP A 228 15.67 20.45 -3.56
CA ASP A 228 15.31 19.16 -4.18
C ASP A 228 14.02 19.31 -5.03
N ARG A 229 13.00 20.01 -4.52
CA ARG A 229 11.75 20.31 -5.26
C ARG A 229 11.99 20.98 -6.62
N LYS A 230 13.01 21.83 -6.73
CA LYS A 230 13.35 22.52 -8.00
C LYS A 230 14.11 21.61 -8.96
N GLY A 231 14.81 20.60 -8.45
CA GLY A 231 15.42 19.54 -9.26
C GLY A 231 14.39 18.55 -9.81
N ASP A 232 13.40 18.19 -8.99
CA ASP A 232 12.35 17.24 -9.36
C ASP A 232 11.50 17.73 -10.55
N THR A 233 11.31 19.05 -10.73
CA THR A 233 10.53 19.57 -11.88
C THR A 233 11.11 19.24 -13.27
N GLU A 234 12.37 18.81 -13.37
CA GLU A 234 12.97 18.37 -14.64
C GLU A 234 12.86 16.84 -14.89
N GLU A 235 12.69 16.01 -13.86
CA GLU A 235 12.57 14.53 -14.00
C GLU A 235 11.16 13.98 -13.65
N ASP A 236 10.41 14.58 -12.71
CA ASP A 236 9.11 14.11 -12.21
C ASP A 236 7.90 14.65 -12.99
N ALA A 237 8.09 15.60 -13.91
CA ALA A 237 7.01 16.15 -14.74
C ALA A 237 6.26 15.11 -15.59
N ALA A 238 6.70 13.84 -15.58
CA ALA A 238 6.07 12.72 -16.26
C ALA A 238 5.08 11.90 -15.39
N ILE A 239 5.03 12.07 -14.06
CA ILE A 239 4.21 11.21 -13.18
C ILE A 239 2.76 11.71 -13.03
N ASP A 240 2.54 13.03 -13.00
CA ASP A 240 1.19 13.61 -12.82
C ASP A 240 0.27 13.40 -14.05
N ASP A 241 0.84 13.04 -15.21
CA ASP A 241 0.14 12.79 -16.47
C ASP A 241 0.14 11.30 -16.90
N ILE A 242 0.31 10.37 -15.95
CA ILE A 242 0.30 8.92 -16.26
C ILE A 242 -1.08 8.50 -16.78
N ILE A 243 -1.11 8.01 -18.03
CA ILE A 243 -2.29 7.37 -18.62
C ILE A 243 -2.36 5.92 -18.14
N TYR A 244 -3.52 5.54 -17.58
CA TYR A 244 -3.82 4.17 -17.17
C TYR A 244 -4.53 3.40 -18.28
N TYR A 245 -4.09 2.17 -18.52
CA TYR A 245 -4.70 1.24 -19.48
C TYR A 245 -5.39 0.10 -18.74
N GLU A 246 -6.63 -0.17 -19.11
CA GLU A 246 -7.47 -1.21 -18.51
C GLU A 246 -7.27 -2.56 -19.21
N SER A 247 -7.41 -3.64 -18.45
CA SER A 247 -7.49 -4.99 -19.02
C SER A 247 -8.82 -5.22 -19.75
N ASP A 248 -8.76 -5.94 -20.88
CA ASP A 248 -9.94 -6.35 -21.64
C ASP A 248 -10.67 -7.55 -21.00
N GLU A 249 -11.72 -8.06 -21.67
CA GLU A 249 -12.50 -9.22 -21.19
C GLU A 249 -11.67 -10.51 -21.02
N LYS A 250 -10.48 -10.59 -21.63
CA LYS A 250 -9.54 -11.72 -21.50
C LYS A 250 -8.48 -11.46 -20.44
N GLY A 251 -8.46 -10.27 -19.85
CA GLY A 251 -7.43 -9.82 -18.92
C GLY A 251 -6.20 -9.23 -19.58
N ASP A 252 -6.18 -9.06 -20.92
CA ASP A 252 -5.03 -8.50 -21.64
C ASP A 252 -5.04 -6.97 -21.58
N VAL A 253 -3.87 -6.33 -21.48
CA VAL A 253 -3.75 -4.87 -21.52
C VAL A 253 -3.01 -4.46 -22.79
N TYR A 254 -3.63 -3.61 -23.61
CA TYR A 254 -3.03 -3.06 -24.83
C TYR A 254 -2.61 -1.61 -24.63
N ILE A 255 -1.34 -1.32 -24.93
CA ILE A 255 -0.72 -0.01 -24.77
C ILE A 255 -0.17 0.46 -26.12
N PRO A 256 -0.74 1.52 -26.74
CA PRO A 256 -0.24 2.06 -27.99
C PRO A 256 1.08 2.82 -27.80
N GLY A 257 2.05 2.60 -28.69
CA GLY A 257 3.39 3.21 -28.63
C GLY A 257 3.73 4.16 -29.78
N LYS A 258 2.82 4.35 -30.74
CA LYS A 258 3.08 5.07 -32.00
C LYS A 258 3.60 6.50 -31.83
N ASP A 259 3.18 7.19 -30.76
CA ASP A 259 3.52 8.60 -30.52
C ASP A 259 4.63 8.76 -29.45
N TRP A 260 5.33 7.67 -29.09
CA TRP A 260 6.36 7.71 -28.06
C TRP A 260 7.67 8.31 -28.58
N ASP A 261 8.31 9.12 -27.74
CA ASP A 261 9.71 9.48 -27.92
C ASP A 261 10.61 8.31 -27.49
N THR A 262 11.34 7.77 -28.44
CA THR A 262 12.21 6.60 -28.29
C THR A 262 13.69 6.95 -28.47
N GLN A 263 14.04 8.22 -28.33
CA GLN A 263 15.44 8.66 -28.36
C GLN A 263 16.20 8.15 -27.14
N MET A 264 17.53 8.05 -27.27
CA MET A 264 18.41 7.70 -26.17
C MET A 264 18.19 8.66 -24.99
N GLY A 265 17.94 8.10 -23.80
CA GLY A 265 17.64 8.85 -22.58
C GLY A 265 16.16 9.10 -22.35
N ALA A 266 15.30 8.91 -23.37
CA ALA A 266 13.86 9.06 -23.23
C ALA A 266 13.29 8.00 -22.28
N THR A 267 12.25 8.39 -21.56
CA THR A 267 11.51 7.55 -20.63
C THR A 267 10.03 7.66 -20.94
N ILE A 268 9.35 6.51 -21.04
CA ILE A 268 7.89 6.43 -21.14
C ILE A 268 7.38 5.77 -19.86
N VAL A 269 6.38 6.40 -19.23
CA VAL A 269 5.68 5.87 -18.05
C VAL A 269 4.20 5.76 -18.36
N PHE A 270 3.61 4.62 -18.02
CA PHE A 270 2.17 4.41 -18.13
C PHE A 270 1.67 3.49 -17.01
N GLY A 271 0.40 3.66 -16.65
CA GLY A 271 -0.28 2.86 -15.66
C GLY A 271 -1.02 1.68 -16.30
N ILE A 272 -1.21 0.61 -15.54
CA ILE A 272 -2.02 -0.55 -15.93
C ILE A 272 -2.93 -0.96 -14.78
N ASN A 273 -4.15 -1.31 -15.11
CA ASN A 273 -5.14 -1.86 -14.19
C ASN A 273 -5.39 -3.31 -14.56
N VAL A 274 -5.02 -4.21 -13.66
CA VAL A 274 -4.97 -5.66 -13.92
C VAL A 274 -5.52 -6.46 -12.74
N GLU A 275 -5.95 -7.69 -13.02
CA GLU A 275 -6.31 -8.67 -12.01
C GLU A 275 -5.06 -9.38 -11.45
N SER A 276 -5.24 -10.10 -10.33
CA SER A 276 -4.20 -10.94 -9.73
C SER A 276 -3.88 -12.15 -10.61
N ALA A 277 -2.83 -12.02 -11.44
CA ALA A 277 -2.46 -13.03 -12.41
C ALA A 277 -0.98 -12.98 -12.81
N GLU A 278 -0.55 -14.00 -13.52
CA GLU A 278 0.73 -14.03 -14.22
C GLU A 278 0.56 -13.49 -15.64
N TYR A 279 1.49 -12.65 -16.08
CA TYR A 279 1.47 -11.97 -17.36
C TYR A 279 2.74 -12.25 -18.18
N ASP A 280 2.56 -12.30 -19.50
CA ASP A 280 3.64 -12.17 -20.47
C ASP A 280 3.60 -10.75 -21.06
N ILE A 281 4.74 -10.23 -21.52
CA ILE A 281 4.83 -8.95 -22.24
C ILE A 281 5.19 -9.21 -23.71
N GLU A 282 4.43 -8.62 -24.61
CA GLU A 282 4.71 -8.57 -26.04
C GLU A 282 5.06 -7.13 -26.43
N ILE A 283 6.20 -6.91 -27.07
CA ILE A 283 6.63 -5.60 -27.56
C ILE A 283 6.74 -5.68 -29.07
N THR A 284 5.89 -4.93 -29.78
CA THR A 284 5.94 -4.83 -31.24
C THR A 284 6.72 -3.57 -31.62
N ALA A 285 7.86 -3.75 -32.27
CA ALA A 285 8.80 -2.70 -32.58
C ALA A 285 9.41 -2.87 -33.97
N ARG A 286 10.00 -1.80 -34.50
CA ARG A 286 10.89 -1.85 -35.67
C ARG A 286 12.07 -0.92 -35.47
N SER A 287 13.09 -1.09 -36.30
CA SER A 287 14.23 -0.18 -36.36
C SER A 287 14.73 -0.04 -37.79
N PRO A 288 14.99 1.18 -38.29
CA PRO A 288 15.59 1.38 -39.60
C PRO A 288 17.07 0.96 -39.66
N LEU A 289 17.67 0.62 -38.51
CA LEU A 289 19.09 0.27 -38.41
C LEU A 289 19.34 -1.20 -38.81
N GLY A 290 20.59 -1.51 -39.15
CA GLY A 290 21.02 -2.86 -39.52
C GLY A 290 21.09 -3.83 -38.34
N GLU A 291 21.08 -5.13 -38.64
CA GLU A 291 20.99 -6.24 -37.66
C GLU A 291 22.12 -6.32 -36.61
N LEU A 292 23.24 -5.65 -36.86
CA LEU A 292 24.36 -5.58 -35.90
C LEU A 292 24.15 -4.49 -34.83
N SER A 293 23.20 -3.58 -35.06
CA SER A 293 22.89 -2.50 -34.12
C SER A 293 22.22 -3.08 -32.88
N GLN A 294 22.62 -2.61 -31.70
CA GLN A 294 22.04 -3.01 -30.42
C GLN A 294 21.22 -1.83 -29.88
N LEU A 295 19.96 -2.09 -29.55
CA LEU A 295 18.99 -1.11 -29.10
C LEU A 295 18.43 -1.55 -27.74
N PRO A 296 19.15 -1.26 -26.65
CA PRO A 296 18.72 -1.63 -25.30
C PRO A 296 17.55 -0.78 -24.84
N ILE A 297 16.54 -1.43 -24.27
CA ILE A 297 15.52 -0.82 -23.43
C ILE A 297 15.58 -1.44 -22.04
N THR A 298 15.22 -0.68 -21.02
CA THR A 298 15.14 -1.17 -19.63
C THR A 298 13.72 -1.02 -19.12
N LEU A 299 13.16 -2.11 -18.60
CA LEU A 299 11.80 -2.17 -18.08
C LEU A 299 11.82 -2.15 -16.55
N TYR A 300 10.97 -1.30 -15.99
CA TYR A 300 10.66 -1.25 -14.57
C TYR A 300 9.15 -1.42 -14.37
N CYS A 301 8.77 -2.06 -13.28
CA CYS A 301 7.38 -2.14 -12.81
C CYS A 301 7.36 -1.67 -11.36
N ASP A 302 6.58 -0.66 -11.03
CA ASP A 302 6.52 -0.03 -9.70
C ASP A 302 7.91 0.36 -9.17
N ASN A 303 8.74 0.94 -10.06
CA ASN A 303 10.16 1.26 -9.82
C ASN A 303 11.08 0.08 -9.48
N VAL A 304 10.59 -1.16 -9.56
CA VAL A 304 11.41 -2.37 -9.48
C VAL A 304 11.92 -2.73 -10.86
N PHE A 305 13.24 -2.88 -10.99
CA PHE A 305 13.86 -3.36 -12.23
C PHE A 305 13.32 -4.75 -12.60
N LYS A 306 12.84 -4.89 -13.84
CA LYS A 306 12.33 -6.16 -14.37
C LYS A 306 13.37 -6.82 -15.26
N GLU A 307 13.76 -6.16 -16.34
CA GLU A 307 14.71 -6.70 -17.31
C GLU A 307 15.31 -5.58 -18.17
N MET A 308 16.50 -5.82 -18.71
CA MET A 308 17.05 -5.05 -19.82
C MET A 308 16.99 -5.90 -21.09
N ILE A 309 16.30 -5.40 -22.11
CA ILE A 309 16.10 -6.08 -23.39
C ILE A 309 16.93 -5.37 -24.45
N SER A 310 17.85 -6.07 -25.12
CA SER A 310 18.60 -5.51 -26.24
C SER A 310 18.05 -6.02 -27.56
N PHE A 311 17.33 -5.15 -28.28
CA PHE A 311 16.85 -5.45 -29.63
C PHE A 311 17.96 -5.31 -30.66
N ARG A 312 17.80 -6.02 -31.78
CA ARG A 312 18.63 -5.81 -32.97
C ARG A 312 17.90 -4.94 -33.97
N GLY A 313 18.66 -4.18 -34.77
CA GLY A 313 18.08 -3.44 -35.89
C GLY A 313 17.34 -4.37 -36.85
N SER A 314 16.15 -3.97 -37.31
CA SER A 314 15.28 -4.81 -38.14
C SER A 314 15.22 -4.37 -39.61
N GLN A 315 16.07 -3.42 -40.02
CA GLN A 315 16.09 -2.86 -41.38
C GLN A 315 14.73 -2.31 -41.83
N GLY A 316 13.91 -1.83 -40.90
CA GLY A 316 12.59 -1.24 -41.15
C GLY A 316 11.41 -2.20 -41.02
N GLU A 317 11.65 -3.50 -40.85
CA GLU A 317 10.58 -4.50 -40.68
C GLU A 317 10.07 -4.55 -39.24
N TRP A 318 8.76 -4.73 -39.08
CA TRP A 318 8.14 -4.92 -37.76
C TRP A 318 8.42 -6.32 -37.22
N PHE A 319 8.76 -6.41 -35.94
CA PHE A 319 8.89 -7.65 -35.21
C PHE A 319 8.17 -7.55 -33.87
N THR A 320 7.85 -8.70 -33.29
CA THR A 320 7.29 -8.80 -31.93
C THR A 320 8.21 -9.67 -31.09
N ASP A 321 8.68 -9.12 -29.98
CA ASP A 321 9.42 -9.87 -28.97
C ASP A 321 8.47 -10.23 -27.82
N LYS A 322 8.55 -11.48 -27.35
CA LYS A 322 7.62 -12.03 -26.37
C LYS A 322 8.40 -12.56 -25.17
N ARG A 323 8.05 -12.14 -23.96
CA ARG A 323 8.74 -12.52 -22.72
C ARG A 323 7.78 -12.74 -21.57
N GLU A 324 8.23 -13.47 -20.57
CA GLU A 324 7.53 -13.56 -19.30
C GLU A 324 7.71 -12.25 -18.52
N PHE A 325 6.61 -11.66 -18.04
CA PHE A 325 6.64 -10.43 -17.23
C PHE A 325 6.53 -10.74 -15.72
N GLY A 326 5.88 -11.85 -15.39
CA GLY A 326 5.74 -12.37 -14.03
C GLY A 326 4.37 -12.06 -13.42
N THR A 327 4.27 -12.18 -12.09
CA THR A 327 3.02 -11.99 -11.35
C THR A 327 2.77 -10.51 -11.08
N LEU A 328 1.54 -10.07 -11.34
CA LEU A 328 0.97 -8.80 -10.91
C LEU A 328 -0.20 -9.09 -9.95
N LEU A 329 -0.34 -8.26 -8.92
CA LEU A 329 -1.32 -8.47 -7.86
C LEU A 329 -2.44 -7.43 -8.00
N GLY A 330 -3.61 -7.88 -8.42
CA GLY A 330 -4.82 -7.07 -8.55
C GLY A 330 -5.87 -7.34 -7.46
N PRO A 331 -6.97 -6.56 -7.42
CA PRO A 331 -7.24 -5.40 -8.26
C PRO A 331 -6.46 -4.18 -7.73
N SER A 332 -5.38 -3.81 -8.42
CA SER A 332 -4.51 -2.72 -8.03
C SER A 332 -3.86 -2.09 -9.26
N CYS A 333 -3.53 -0.80 -9.13
CA CYS A 333 -2.88 -0.03 -10.18
C CYS A 333 -1.37 -0.25 -10.10
N HIS A 334 -0.79 -0.77 -11.17
CA HIS A 334 0.67 -0.83 -11.35
C HIS A 334 1.11 0.24 -12.35
N TYR A 335 2.37 0.67 -12.34
CA TYR A 335 2.92 1.46 -13.44
C TYR A 335 4.19 0.83 -14.00
N ILE A 336 4.35 0.96 -15.31
CA ILE A 336 5.50 0.48 -16.05
C ILE A 336 6.28 1.69 -16.55
N LYS A 337 7.59 1.66 -16.33
CA LYS A 337 8.54 2.64 -16.85
C LYS A 337 9.50 1.96 -17.82
N ILE A 338 9.64 2.54 -19.01
CA ILE A 338 10.52 2.07 -20.07
C ILE A 338 11.56 3.14 -20.36
N TYR A 339 12.83 2.78 -20.19
CA TYR A 339 13.97 3.64 -20.51
C TYR A 339 14.64 3.19 -21.80
N PHE A 340 14.84 4.11 -22.74
CA PHE A 340 15.49 3.85 -24.03
C PHE A 340 16.99 4.14 -23.93
N GLY A 341 17.81 3.09 -23.96
CA GLY A 341 19.27 3.19 -23.86
C GLY A 341 19.98 3.52 -25.19
N ALA A 342 19.26 3.51 -26.31
CA ALA A 342 19.77 3.94 -27.61
C ALA A 342 18.63 4.44 -28.51
N THR A 343 18.97 5.38 -29.41
CA THR A 343 18.04 5.88 -30.43
C THR A 343 17.91 4.88 -31.58
N GLY A 344 16.69 4.75 -32.13
CA GLY A 344 16.46 4.05 -33.39
C GLY A 344 15.47 2.90 -33.31
N LEU A 345 14.69 2.81 -32.24
CA LEU A 345 13.55 1.91 -32.13
C LEU A 345 12.26 2.69 -32.35
N GLU A 346 11.30 2.17 -33.10
CA GLU A 346 9.93 2.68 -33.16
C GLU A 346 9.01 1.61 -32.54
N ILE A 347 8.17 2.00 -31.57
CA ILE A 347 7.22 1.10 -30.93
C ILE A 347 5.85 1.27 -31.59
N ASP A 348 5.22 0.17 -32.00
CA ASP A 348 3.82 0.19 -32.43
C ASP A 348 2.93 0.07 -31.20
N ASN A 349 3.16 -0.97 -30.40
CA ASN A 349 2.42 -1.23 -29.17
C ASN A 349 3.18 -2.15 -28.21
N ILE A 350 2.71 -2.17 -26.98
CA ILE A 350 3.02 -3.18 -25.98
C ILE A 350 1.72 -3.85 -25.57
N THR A 351 1.73 -5.17 -25.44
CA THR A 351 0.60 -5.92 -24.90
C THR A 351 1.02 -6.77 -23.72
N LEU A 352 0.36 -6.61 -22.57
CA LEU A 352 0.44 -7.57 -21.48
C LEU A 352 -0.60 -8.64 -21.71
N ARG A 353 -0.15 -9.89 -21.84
CA ARG A 353 -1.00 -11.05 -22.08
C ARG A 353 -1.26 -11.77 -20.78
N TYR A 354 -2.52 -11.90 -20.42
CA TYR A 354 -2.94 -12.72 -19.31
C TYR A 354 -2.57 -14.18 -19.57
N ARG A 355 -1.90 -14.81 -18.61
CA ARG A 355 -1.47 -16.21 -18.71
C ARG A 355 -2.31 -17.12 -17.84
N LYS A 356 -2.32 -16.88 -16.54
CA LYS A 356 -3.12 -17.64 -15.57
C LYS A 356 -3.32 -16.85 -14.29
N ARG A 357 -4.42 -17.13 -13.60
CA ARG A 357 -4.75 -16.56 -12.30
C ARG A 357 -3.80 -17.03 -11.21
N VAL A 358 -3.57 -16.19 -10.21
CA VAL A 358 -2.87 -16.57 -8.99
C VAL A 358 -3.89 -17.06 -7.95
N PRO A 359 -3.83 -18.33 -7.50
CA PRO A 359 -4.77 -18.84 -6.49
C PRO A 359 -4.56 -18.19 -5.12
N GLY A 360 -5.65 -17.87 -4.42
CA GLY A 360 -5.62 -17.47 -2.99
C GLY A 360 -5.73 -15.97 -2.69
N PHE A 361 -6.03 -15.13 -3.68
CA PHE A 361 -6.27 -13.69 -3.50
C PHE A 361 -7.72 -13.24 -3.73
N ASP A 362 -8.59 -14.17 -4.16
CA ASP A 362 -10.03 -13.95 -4.24
C ASP A 362 -10.71 -15.04 -3.41
N ASP A 363 -11.09 -14.70 -2.17
CA ASP A 363 -12.23 -15.23 -1.39
C ASP A 363 -12.36 -14.54 0.00
#